data_AF-A0AA94RBP0-F1
#
_entry.id   AF-A0AA94RBP0-F1
#
_cell.length_a   1.000
_cell.length_b   1.000
_cell.length_c   1.000
_cell.angle_alpha   90.00
_cell.angle_beta   90.00
_cell.angle_gamma   90.00
#
_symmetry.space_group_name_H-M   'P 1'
#
loop_
_entity.id
_entity.type
_entity.pdbx_description
1 polymer ?
#
loop_
_entity_poly.entity_id
_entity_poly.type
_entity_poly.pdbx_seq_one_letter_code
_entity_poly.pdbx_strand_id
1 'polypeptide(L)'
;MGLDAGSRPIRGGPQGNSRYSLRPPQRDRERGLPGAAPGCRELVEAFDVVLCRTGRTIHVAQDESVLEALLAAGVRVDSMCHNGLCGTCQTRVLSGDIDHRDSFLSDEERAAGRFMMPCVSRAVGGADIVLDL
;
A
#
# COMPACT_ATOMS: atom_id res chain seq x y z
N MET A 1 38.00 40.16 -33.36
CA MET A 1 36.94 40.22 -32.31
C MET A 1 35.61 40.04 -33.03
N GLY A 2 34.69 39.12 -32.74
CA GLY A 2 34.57 38.11 -31.71
C GLY A 2 33.69 36.96 -32.23
N LEU A 3 33.81 35.80 -31.60
CA LEU A 3 33.02 34.60 -31.83
C LEU A 3 31.76 34.72 -30.97
N ASP A 4 30.57 34.70 -31.57
CA ASP A 4 29.33 34.54 -30.81
C ASP A 4 28.62 33.25 -31.26
N ALA A 5 28.89 32.21 -30.48
CA ALA A 5 28.07 31.03 -30.37
C ALA A 5 26.79 31.42 -29.60
N GLY A 6 25.62 31.30 -30.25
CA GLY A 6 24.32 31.66 -29.67
C GLY A 6 23.28 30.60 -29.98
N SER A 7 23.34 29.51 -29.24
CA SER A 7 22.49 28.33 -29.32
C SER A 7 20.99 28.62 -29.25
N ARG A 8 20.28 28.02 -30.20
CA ARG A 8 18.83 27.78 -30.32
C ARG A 8 18.04 27.81 -29.00
N PRO A 9 16.91 28.56 -28.91
CA PRO A 9 15.96 28.36 -27.83
C PRO A 9 15.17 27.06 -28.04
N ILE A 10 15.35 26.15 -27.08
CA ILE A 10 14.56 24.94 -26.87
C ILE A 10 13.10 25.31 -26.56
N ARG A 11 12.14 24.68 -27.26
CA ARG A 11 10.72 24.74 -26.91
C ARG A 11 10.53 24.12 -25.53
N GLY A 12 10.23 24.95 -24.53
CA GLY A 12 9.69 24.50 -23.25
C GLY A 12 8.25 24.06 -23.43
N GLY A 13 8.03 22.77 -23.69
CA GLY A 13 6.73 22.15 -23.47
C GLY A 13 6.47 22.01 -21.95
N PRO A 14 5.25 22.22 -21.45
CA PRO A 14 4.94 21.94 -20.07
C PRO A 14 5.04 20.43 -19.82
N GLN A 15 5.95 20.05 -18.93
CA GLN A 15 6.20 18.68 -18.50
C GLN A 15 5.40 18.32 -17.25
N GLY A 16 4.76 17.15 -17.31
CA GLY A 16 4.39 16.32 -16.15
C GLY A 16 3.08 16.67 -15.45
N ASN A 17 2.32 15.74 -14.88
CA ASN A 17 2.40 14.28 -14.84
C ASN A 17 1.08 13.73 -14.22
N SER A 18 -0.06 13.99 -14.85
CA SER A 18 -1.36 13.42 -14.43
C SER A 18 -1.46 11.94 -14.81
N ARG A 19 -0.57 11.08 -14.27
CA ARG A 19 -0.57 9.63 -14.56
C ARG A 19 -1.29 8.78 -13.53
N TYR A 20 -1.81 9.38 -12.47
CA TYR A 20 -2.77 8.74 -11.58
C TYR A 20 -4.18 9.23 -11.91
N SER A 21 -4.60 9.02 -13.16
CA SER A 21 -6.03 8.88 -13.44
C SER A 21 -6.45 7.53 -12.88
N LEU A 22 -6.53 7.45 -11.55
CA LEU A 22 -7.13 6.33 -10.83
C LEU A 22 -8.62 6.38 -11.14
N ARG A 23 -9.01 5.75 -12.26
CA ARG A 23 -10.35 5.19 -12.30
C ARG A 23 -10.32 4.06 -11.28
N PRO A 24 -11.05 4.16 -10.15
CA PRO A 24 -11.19 3.02 -9.27
C PRO A 24 -11.75 1.85 -10.09
N PRO A 25 -11.26 0.60 -9.90
CA PRO A 25 -11.90 -0.54 -10.52
C PRO A 25 -13.36 -0.55 -10.08
N GLN A 26 -14.27 -0.45 -11.06
CA GLN A 26 -15.71 -0.45 -10.82
C GLN A 26 -16.05 -1.75 -10.10
N ARG A 27 -16.63 -1.59 -8.90
CA ARG A 27 -16.81 -2.63 -7.88
C ARG A 27 -17.95 -3.57 -8.28
N ASP A 28 -17.74 -4.35 -9.32
CA ASP A 28 -18.70 -5.32 -9.85
C ASP A 28 -18.27 -6.74 -9.47
N ARG A 29 -18.44 -7.13 -8.20
CA ARG A 29 -18.50 -8.56 -7.84
C ARG A 29 -19.22 -8.80 -6.52
N GLU A 30 -20.54 -8.77 -6.61
CA GLU A 30 -21.42 -9.41 -5.64
C GLU A 30 -21.19 -10.93 -5.66
N ARG A 31 -20.50 -11.46 -4.64
CA ARG A 31 -20.80 -12.77 -4.04
C ARG A 31 -20.13 -12.88 -2.66
N GLY A 32 -20.84 -12.42 -1.62
CA GLY A 32 -20.49 -12.70 -0.22
C GLY A 32 -21.69 -13.32 0.49
N LEU A 33 -21.49 -14.48 1.10
CA LEU A 33 -22.47 -15.20 1.93
C LEU A 33 -22.88 -14.36 3.17
N PRO A 34 -24.10 -14.52 3.71
CA PRO A 34 -24.52 -13.80 4.90
C PRO A 34 -24.12 -14.57 6.17
N GLY A 35 -23.56 -13.88 7.17
CA GLY A 35 -23.63 -14.36 8.55
C GLY A 35 -22.49 -13.97 9.47
N ALA A 36 -22.64 -12.85 10.16
CA ALA A 36 -22.32 -12.75 11.59
C ALA A 36 -23.10 -11.57 12.22
N ALA A 37 -23.80 -11.83 13.32
CA ALA A 37 -24.58 -10.84 14.07
C ALA A 37 -23.67 -9.85 14.85
N PRO A 38 -24.15 -8.64 15.18
CA PRO A 38 -23.32 -7.60 15.79
C PRO A 38 -23.18 -7.81 17.30
N GLY A 39 -21.97 -8.10 17.73
CA GLY A 39 -21.47 -7.81 19.08
C GLY A 39 -20.25 -6.92 18.92
N CYS A 40 -19.89 -6.13 19.94
CA CYS A 40 -18.83 -5.11 19.94
C CYS A 40 -17.44 -5.67 19.57
N ARG A 41 -17.24 -6.03 18.30
CA ARG A 41 -15.98 -6.34 17.66
C ARG A 41 -15.48 -5.04 17.07
N GLU A 42 -14.27 -4.66 17.40
CA GLU A 42 -13.49 -3.77 16.55
C GLU A 42 -13.51 -4.39 15.14
N LEU A 43 -14.23 -3.74 14.23
CA LEU A 43 -14.48 -4.27 12.90
C LEU A 43 -13.15 -4.23 12.15
N VAL A 44 -12.48 -5.38 12.06
CA VAL A 44 -11.32 -5.52 11.19
C VAL A 44 -11.85 -5.51 9.77
N GLU A 45 -11.63 -4.40 9.05
CA GLU A 45 -12.18 -4.21 7.72
C GLU A 45 -11.27 -4.83 6.64
N ALA A 46 -11.91 -5.26 5.56
CA ALA A 46 -11.23 -5.69 4.35
C ALA A 46 -10.88 -4.44 3.52
N PHE A 47 -9.79 -4.50 2.77
CA PHE A 47 -9.29 -3.38 1.97
C PHE A 47 -8.46 -3.88 0.80
N ASP A 48 -8.13 -2.98 -0.13
CA ASP A 48 -7.28 -3.31 -1.25
C ASP A 48 -5.85 -2.73 -1.08
N VAL A 49 -4.87 -3.50 -1.52
CA VAL A 49 -3.45 -3.14 -1.55
C VAL A 49 -3.02 -2.97 -3.00
N VAL A 50 -2.60 -1.75 -3.36
CA VAL A 50 -2.08 -1.45 -4.69
C VAL A 50 -0.56 -1.57 -4.69
N LEU A 51 -0.04 -2.40 -5.59
CA LEU A 51 1.40 -2.59 -5.80
C LEU A 51 1.88 -1.59 -6.85
N CYS A 52 2.57 -0.54 -6.44
CA CYS A 52 2.92 0.57 -7.31
C CYS A 52 3.81 0.18 -8.50
N ARG A 53 4.69 -0.82 -8.34
CA ARG A 53 5.67 -1.19 -9.37
C ARG A 53 5.05 -2.05 -10.46
N THR A 54 4.02 -2.82 -10.12
CA THR A 54 3.34 -3.73 -11.06
C THR A 54 1.96 -3.22 -11.50
N GLY A 55 1.37 -2.27 -10.77
CA GLY A 55 0.00 -1.79 -10.98
C GLY A 55 -1.08 -2.82 -10.58
N ARG A 56 -0.70 -3.91 -9.90
CA ARG A 56 -1.64 -4.93 -9.43
C ARG A 56 -2.36 -4.44 -8.17
N THR A 57 -3.62 -4.83 -8.04
CA THR A 57 -4.40 -4.66 -6.80
C THR A 57 -4.65 -6.02 -6.19
N ILE A 58 -4.39 -6.14 -4.88
CA ILE A 58 -4.57 -7.35 -4.10
C ILE A 58 -5.59 -7.07 -3.02
N HIS A 59 -6.65 -7.88 -2.99
CA HIS A 59 -7.68 -7.79 -1.96
C HIS A 59 -7.19 -8.47 -0.68
N VAL A 60 -7.37 -7.82 0.47
CA VAL A 60 -7.02 -8.34 1.79
C VAL A 60 -8.31 -8.53 2.60
N ALA A 61 -8.65 -9.78 2.90
CA ALA A 61 -9.83 -10.11 3.68
C ALA A 61 -9.70 -9.68 5.15
N GLN A 62 -10.82 -9.71 5.88
CA GLN A 62 -10.86 -9.29 7.30
C GLN A 62 -10.04 -10.22 8.20
N ASP A 63 -9.95 -11.49 7.83
CA ASP A 63 -9.32 -12.59 8.56
C ASP A 63 -7.94 -12.98 8.03
N GLU A 64 -7.40 -12.20 7.09
CA GLU A 64 -6.13 -12.46 6.42
C GLU A 64 -5.18 -11.27 6.59
N SER A 65 -3.89 -11.50 6.85
CA SER A 65 -2.88 -10.46 6.88
C SER A 65 -2.51 -9.96 5.48
N VAL A 66 -1.95 -8.75 5.37
CA VAL A 66 -1.42 -8.25 4.09
C VAL A 66 -0.35 -9.19 3.55
N LEU A 67 0.52 -9.72 4.41
CA LEU A 67 1.58 -10.64 4.01
C LEU A 67 1.01 -11.92 3.38
N GLU A 68 0.00 -12.54 3.98
CA GLU A 68 -0.65 -13.74 3.44
C GLU A 68 -1.25 -13.46 2.05
N ALA A 69 -1.98 -12.36 1.90
CA ALA A 69 -2.59 -11.99 0.62
C ALA A 69 -1.53 -11.74 -0.47
N LEU A 70 -0.42 -11.08 -0.12
CA LEU A 70 0.71 -10.87 -1.02
C LEU A 70 1.36 -12.19 -1.47
N LEU A 71 1.63 -13.10 -0.53
CA LEU A 71 2.25 -14.39 -0.82
C LEU A 71 1.32 -15.28 -1.66
N ALA A 72 0.02 -15.33 -1.34
CA ALA A 72 -0.98 -16.04 -2.11
C ALA A 72 -1.10 -15.51 -3.55
N ALA A 73 -0.89 -14.20 -3.73
CA ALA A 73 -0.83 -13.55 -5.03
C ALA A 73 0.53 -13.69 -5.75
N GLY A 74 1.46 -14.46 -5.19
CA GLY A 74 2.80 -14.72 -5.76
C GLY A 74 3.77 -13.55 -5.63
N VAL A 75 3.49 -12.56 -4.79
CA VAL A 75 4.39 -11.44 -4.50
C VAL A 75 5.39 -11.89 -3.45
N ARG A 76 6.69 -11.71 -3.73
CA ARG A 76 7.74 -12.03 -2.76
C ARG A 76 7.88 -10.91 -1.75
N VAL A 77 7.76 -11.26 -0.48
CA VAL A 77 8.09 -10.41 0.66
C VAL A 77 8.89 -11.27 1.62
N ASP A 78 10.06 -10.81 2.04
CA ASP A 78 10.87 -11.54 3.01
C ASP A 78 10.15 -11.58 4.35
N SER A 79 10.05 -12.74 4.99
CA SER A 79 9.35 -12.88 6.26
C SER A 79 9.95 -13.97 7.13
N MET A 80 9.83 -13.82 8.45
CA MET A 80 10.39 -14.77 9.41
C MET A 80 9.47 -15.03 10.61
N CYS A 81 9.14 -14.00 11.40
CA CYS A 81 8.45 -14.19 12.69
C CYS A 81 6.92 -14.19 12.62
N HIS A 82 6.34 -13.54 11.60
CA HIS A 82 4.90 -13.36 11.42
C HIS A 82 4.13 -12.76 12.60
N ASN A 83 4.81 -12.11 13.54
CA ASN A 83 4.20 -11.56 14.77
C ASN A 83 4.63 -10.11 15.07
N GLY A 84 5.19 -9.40 14.08
CA GLY A 84 5.51 -7.97 14.20
C GLY A 84 6.76 -7.65 15.03
N LEU A 85 7.67 -8.60 15.26
CA LEU A 85 8.84 -8.39 16.13
C LEU A 85 10.17 -8.26 15.39
N CYS A 86 10.37 -8.93 14.25
CA CYS A 86 11.70 -9.05 13.64
C CYS A 86 12.05 -8.00 12.58
N GLY A 87 11.07 -7.25 12.06
CA GLY A 87 11.28 -6.28 10.98
C GLY A 87 11.54 -6.85 9.58
N THR A 88 11.76 -8.16 9.41
CA THR A 88 12.11 -8.77 8.11
C THR A 88 11.11 -8.45 6.99
N CYS A 89 9.81 -8.37 7.31
CA CYS A 89 8.77 -8.08 6.33
C CYS A 89 8.50 -6.59 6.09
N GLN A 90 9.31 -5.69 6.64
CA GLN A 90 9.12 -4.25 6.52
C GLN A 90 8.91 -3.85 5.05
N THR A 91 7.77 -3.24 4.77
CA THR A 91 7.40 -2.80 3.42
C THR A 91 7.16 -1.30 3.42
N ARG A 92 7.68 -0.61 2.39
CA ARG A 92 7.49 0.83 2.23
C ARG A 92 6.10 1.16 1.70
N VAL A 93 5.51 2.19 2.29
CA VAL A 93 4.15 2.67 2.01
C VAL A 93 4.25 4.01 1.30
N LEU A 94 3.51 4.15 0.22
CA LEU A 94 3.49 5.34 -0.62
C LEU A 94 2.24 6.20 -0.38
N SER A 95 1.15 5.57 0.07
CA SER A 95 -0.13 6.24 0.36
C SER A 95 -1.01 5.37 1.26
N GLY A 96 -1.85 6.01 2.07
CA GLY A 96 -2.83 5.39 2.97
C GLY A 96 -2.37 5.40 4.43
N ASP A 97 -3.35 5.35 5.35
CA ASP A 97 -3.11 5.36 6.80
C ASP A 97 -3.01 3.94 7.36
N ILE A 98 -2.08 3.74 8.29
CA ILE A 98 -1.71 2.41 8.78
C ILE A 98 -2.09 2.21 10.23
N ASP A 99 -2.83 1.13 10.45
CA ASP A 99 -3.06 0.53 11.76
C ASP A 99 -1.85 -0.34 12.11
N HIS A 100 -0.89 0.28 12.80
CA HIS A 100 0.34 -0.35 13.24
C HIS A 100 0.09 -1.30 14.42
N ARG A 101 0.33 -2.60 14.19
CA ARG A 101 0.19 -3.66 15.21
C ARG A 101 1.51 -4.35 15.54
N ASP A 102 2.62 -3.78 15.07
CA ASP A 102 3.97 -4.26 15.34
C ASP A 102 4.58 -3.60 16.58
N SER A 103 5.63 -4.23 17.11
CA SER A 103 6.46 -3.69 18.19
C SER A 103 7.89 -3.42 17.72
N PHE A 104 8.10 -3.34 16.41
CA PHE A 104 9.42 -3.16 15.81
C PHE A 104 9.70 -1.67 15.53
N LEU A 105 8.73 -0.97 14.95
CA LEU A 105 8.86 0.45 14.61
C LEU A 105 8.70 1.33 15.87
N SER A 106 9.49 2.39 15.96
CA SER A 106 9.33 3.40 17.00
C SER A 106 8.03 4.19 16.83
N ASP A 107 7.61 4.91 17.88
CA ASP A 107 6.42 5.77 17.81
C ASP A 107 6.54 6.83 16.71
N GLU A 108 7.74 7.42 16.54
CA GLU A 108 8.01 8.39 15.48
C GLU A 108 7.95 7.76 14.10
N GLU A 109 8.46 6.53 13.94
CA GLU A 109 8.41 5.80 12.67
C GLU A 109 6.98 5.42 12.28
N ARG A 110 6.18 4.97 13.26
CA ARG A 110 4.74 4.70 13.10
C ARG A 110 3.98 5.97 12.72
N ALA A 111 4.23 7.08 13.43
CA ALA A 111 3.61 8.37 13.12
C ALA A 111 3.99 8.90 11.73
N ALA A 112 5.19 8.57 11.23
CA ALA A 112 5.62 8.95 9.90
C ALA A 112 4.91 8.17 8.77
N GLY A 113 4.33 6.99 9.05
CA GLY A 113 3.54 6.20 8.11
C GLY A 113 4.29 5.72 6.85
N ARG A 114 5.63 5.72 6.88
CA ARG A 114 6.47 5.41 5.69
C ARG A 114 6.64 3.91 5.45
N PHE A 115 6.42 3.10 6.48
CA PHE A 115 6.65 1.67 6.47
C PHE A 115 5.55 0.96 7.24
N MET A 116 5.36 -0.33 6.94
CA MET A 116 4.49 -1.21 7.71
C MET A 116 5.10 -2.60 7.87
N MET A 117 4.59 -3.35 8.84
CA MET A 117 4.83 -4.79 8.95
C MET A 117 3.61 -5.54 8.39
N PRO A 118 3.60 -5.98 7.13
CA PRO A 118 2.44 -6.61 6.48
C PRO A 118 2.00 -7.92 7.15
N CYS A 119 2.83 -8.54 8.00
CA CYS A 119 2.43 -9.70 8.77
C CYS A 119 1.39 -9.40 9.87
N VAL A 120 1.29 -8.16 10.35
CA VAL A 120 0.39 -7.79 11.45
C VAL A 120 -0.33 -6.45 11.25
N SER A 121 0.28 -5.50 10.54
CA SER A 121 -0.28 -4.17 10.29
C SER A 121 -1.39 -4.22 9.25
N ARG A 122 -2.35 -3.28 9.34
CA ARG A 122 -3.49 -3.17 8.42
C ARG A 122 -3.71 -1.72 7.98
N ALA A 123 -4.68 -1.51 7.11
CA ALA A 123 -5.17 -0.17 6.81
C ALA A 123 -6.17 0.32 7.86
N VAL A 124 -6.12 1.60 8.18
CA VAL A 124 -7.13 2.24 9.04
C VAL A 124 -8.46 2.32 8.30
N GLY A 125 -9.55 1.88 8.94
CA GLY A 125 -10.92 2.04 8.42
C GLY A 125 -11.14 1.43 7.04
N GLY A 126 -10.45 0.32 6.73
CA GLY A 126 -10.64 -0.41 5.47
C GLY A 126 -10.25 0.37 4.22
N ALA A 127 -9.52 1.48 4.36
CA ALA A 127 -9.07 2.29 3.24
C ALA A 127 -7.96 1.58 2.45
N ASP A 128 -7.87 1.87 1.15
CA ASP A 128 -6.83 1.29 0.32
C ASP A 128 -5.45 1.86 0.65
N ILE A 129 -4.42 1.02 0.55
CA ILE A 129 -3.02 1.43 0.74
C ILE A 129 -2.20 1.14 -0.52
N VAL A 130 -1.16 1.93 -0.74
CA VAL A 130 -0.24 1.77 -1.86
C VAL A 130 1.14 1.37 -1.33
N LEU A 131 1.64 0.21 -1.76
CA LEU A 131 2.96 -0.30 -1.39
C LEU A 131 3.97 -0.14 -2.53
N ASP A 132 5.23 0.06 -2.18
CA ASP A 132 6.35 0.16 -3.13
C ASP A 132 6.84 -1.23 -3.60
N LEU A 133 5.90 -2.06 -4.05
CA LEU A 133 6.09 -3.43 -4.52
C LEU A 133 5.63 -3.62 -5.97
#